data_AF-A0A5S3P5D1-F1
#
_entry.id   AF-A0A5S3P5D1-F1
#
_cell.length_a   1.000
_cell.length_b   1.000
_cell.length_c   1.000
_cell.angle_alpha   90.00
_cell.angle_beta   90.00
_cell.angle_gamma   90.00
#
_symmetry.space_group_name_H-M   'P 1'
#
loop_
_entity.id
_entity.type
_entity.pdbx_description
1 polymer ?
#
loop_
_entity_poly.entity_id
_entity_poly.type
_entity_poly.pdbx_seq_one_letter_code
_entity_poly.pdbx_strand_id
1 'polypeptide(L)'
;MILTVLFILGVANFAVHKAVLESGHPFLASVPAALRANGGRISLTAEFIILLSAMLLANGGWSSAGWAYAFYSACNGVAGWTMLRRAE
;
A
#
# COMPACT_ATOMS: atom_id res chain seq x y z
N MET A 1 4.51 -9.13 -18.67
CA MET A 1 5.54 -8.99 -17.62
C MET A 1 5.25 -7.86 -16.65
N ILE A 2 5.14 -6.59 -17.09
CA ILE A 2 4.96 -5.45 -16.17
C ILE A 2 3.73 -5.59 -15.26
N LEU A 3 2.58 -6.02 -15.80
CA LEU A 3 1.36 -6.22 -15.00
C LEU A 3 1.52 -7.29 -13.92
N THR A 4 2.21 -8.39 -14.23
CA THR A 4 2.49 -9.45 -13.26
C THR A 4 3.37 -8.94 -12.12
N VAL A 5 4.39 -8.15 -12.44
CA VAL A 5 5.27 -7.54 -11.43
C VAL A 5 4.49 -6.56 -10.55
N LEU A 6 3.67 -5.68 -11.16
CA LEU A 6 2.84 -4.73 -10.42
C LEU A 6 1.82 -5.45 -9.52
N PHE A 7 1.22 -6.54 -10.00
CA PHE A 7 0.30 -7.33 -9.21
C PHE A 7 0.99 -7.95 -7.98
N ILE A 8 2.18 -8.54 -8.15
CA ILE A 8 2.96 -9.11 -7.03
C ILE A 8 3.35 -8.02 -6.02
N LEU A 9 3.84 -6.87 -6.51
CA LEU A 9 4.12 -5.71 -5.66
C LEU A 9 2.87 -5.26 -4.90
N GLY A 10 1.72 -5.26 -5.58
CA GLY A 10 0.42 -5.03 -4.98
C GLY A 10 0.16 -5.96 -3.81
N VAL A 11 0.21 -7.28 -4.03
CA VAL A 11 0.00 -8.29 -2.98
C VAL A 11 0.91 -8.04 -1.77
N ALA A 12 2.20 -7.76 -2.02
CA ALA A 12 3.14 -7.44 -0.95
C ALA A 12 2.75 -6.16 -0.19
N ASN A 13 2.37 -5.10 -0.91
CA ASN A 13 1.99 -3.83 -0.32
C ASN A 13 0.70 -3.93 0.51
N PHE A 14 -0.30 -4.66 0.01
CA PHE A 14 -1.51 -5.02 0.77
C PHE A 14 -1.19 -5.78 2.06
N ALA A 15 -0.25 -6.74 1.99
CA ALA A 15 0.18 -7.49 3.17
C ALA A 15 0.85 -6.57 4.21
N VAL A 16 1.69 -5.63 3.78
CA VAL A 16 2.33 -4.63 4.66
C VAL A 16 1.28 -3.74 5.31
N HIS A 17 0.35 -3.18 4.54
CA HIS A 17 -0.74 -2.34 5.08
C HIS A 17 -1.58 -3.11 6.10
N LYS A 18 -1.95 -4.35 5.80
CA LYS A 18 -2.69 -5.21 6.72
C LYS A 18 -1.90 -5.47 8.01
N ALA A 19 -0.62 -5.81 7.91
CA ALA A 19 0.24 -6.05 9.06
C ALA A 19 0.33 -4.81 9.98
N VAL A 20 0.50 -3.62 9.40
CA VAL A 20 0.53 -2.37 10.17
C VAL A 20 -0.81 -2.10 10.86
N LEU A 21 -1.93 -2.34 10.17
CA LEU A 21 -3.26 -2.16 10.75
C LEU A 21 -3.51 -3.14 11.92
N GLU A 22 -3.09 -4.39 11.77
CA GLU A 22 -3.24 -5.43 12.79
C GLU A 22 -2.26 -5.25 13.96
N SER A 23 -1.13 -4.55 13.77
CA SER A 23 -0.14 -4.33 14.83
C SER A 23 -0.60 -3.35 15.92
N GLY A 24 -1.73 -2.66 15.74
CA GLY A 24 -2.30 -1.76 16.74
C GLY A 24 -1.41 -0.57 17.10
N HIS A 25 -0.46 -0.20 16.24
CA HIS A 25 0.59 0.78 16.53
C HIS A 25 0.01 2.12 17.04
N PRO A 26 0.58 2.76 18.08
CA PRO A 26 0.04 3.99 18.69
C PRO A 26 -0.18 5.14 17.69
N PHE A 27 0.64 5.20 16.64
CA PHE A 27 0.46 6.14 15.52
C PHE A 27 -0.92 6.02 14.87
N LEU A 28 -1.50 4.82 14.78
CA LEU A 28 -2.85 4.63 14.27
C LEU A 28 -3.90 5.34 15.12
N ALA A 29 -3.64 5.66 16.39
CA ALA A 29 -4.53 6.46 17.24
C ALA A 29 -4.48 7.95 16.90
N SER A 30 -3.41 8.42 16.25
CA SER A 30 -3.25 9.80 15.78
C SER A 30 -3.89 10.05 14.40
N VAL A 31 -4.25 8.98 13.68
CA VAL A 31 -4.91 9.05 12.38
C VAL A 31 -6.40 9.39 12.58
N PRO A 32 -7.00 10.29 11.75
CA PRO A 32 -8.39 10.69 11.89
C PRO A 32 -9.33 9.49 12.01
N ALA A 33 -10.34 9.59 12.88
CA ALA A 33 -11.30 8.50 13.11
C ALA A 33 -11.98 8.03 11.83
N ALA A 34 -12.19 8.92 10.85
CA ALA A 34 -12.71 8.60 9.53
C ALA A 34 -11.80 7.65 8.74
N LEU A 35 -10.48 7.74 8.89
CA LEU A 35 -9.49 6.88 8.25
C LEU A 35 -9.25 5.57 9.04
N ARG A 36 -9.51 5.57 10.35
CA ARG A 36 -9.60 4.35 11.18
C ARG A 36 -10.93 3.61 10.99
N ALA A 37 -11.98 4.31 10.56
CA ALA A 37 -13.32 3.75 10.40
C ALA A 37 -13.27 2.54 9.47
N ASN A 38 -14.10 1.53 9.77
CA ASN A 38 -14.13 0.27 9.04
C ASN A 38 -12.85 -0.59 9.18
N GLY A 39 -12.08 -0.43 10.27
CA GLY A 39 -10.92 -1.28 10.58
C GLY A 39 -9.69 -1.03 9.69
N GLY A 40 -9.52 0.20 9.19
CA GLY A 40 -8.42 0.55 8.28
C GLY A 40 -8.63 0.12 6.81
N ARG A 41 -9.80 -0.42 6.47
CA ARG A 41 -10.15 -0.83 5.10
C ARG A 41 -10.04 0.29 4.07
N ILE A 42 -10.14 1.55 4.50
CA ILE A 42 -9.93 2.71 3.62
C ILE A 42 -8.51 2.74 3.05
N SER A 43 -7.49 2.39 3.85
CA SER A 43 -6.11 2.29 3.37
C SER A 43 -5.97 1.23 2.28
N LEU A 44 -6.62 0.07 2.48
CA LEU A 44 -6.63 -1.03 1.51
C LEU A 44 -7.39 -0.65 0.23
N THR A 45 -8.51 0.07 0.34
CA THR A 45 -9.24 0.58 -0.83
C THR A 45 -8.41 1.60 -1.60
N ALA A 46 -7.72 2.51 -0.91
CA ALA A 46 -6.83 3.47 -1.55
C ALA A 46 -5.68 2.76 -2.28
N GLU A 47 -5.06 1.78 -1.62
CA GLU A 47 -4.03 0.94 -2.22
C GLU A 47 -4.54 0.22 -3.48
N PHE A 48 -5.76 -0.32 -3.43
CA PHE A 48 -6.40 -0.94 -4.60
C PHE A 48 -6.54 0.02 -5.77
N ILE A 49 -7.05 1.24 -5.51
CA ILE A 49 -7.26 2.25 -6.55
C ILE A 49 -5.92 2.65 -7.17
N ILE A 50 -4.87 2.82 -6.37
CA ILE A 50 -3.53 3.19 -6.84
C ILE A 50 -2.95 2.07 -7.71
N LEU A 51 -2.98 0.81 -7.25
CA LEU A 51 -2.51 -0.34 -8.01
C LEU A 51 -3.29 -0.51 -9.33
N LEU A 52 -4.63 -0.45 -9.26
CA LEU A 52 -5.49 -0.58 -10.42
C LEU A 52 -5.18 0.50 -11.46
N SER A 53 -5.02 1.75 -11.01
CA SER A 53 -4.65 2.87 -11.88
C SER A 53 -3.29 2.64 -12.54
N ALA A 54 -2.29 2.20 -11.78
CA ALA A 54 -0.96 1.90 -12.31
C ALA A 54 -0.98 0.77 -13.34
N MET A 55 -1.76 -0.30 -13.09
CA MET A 55 -1.91 -1.42 -14.02
C MET A 55 -2.64 -1.00 -15.31
N LEU A 56 -3.73 -0.23 -15.20
CA LEU A 56 -4.46 0.28 -16.37
C LEU A 56 -3.59 1.20 -17.23
N LEU A 57 -2.87 2.13 -16.61
CA LEU A 57 -1.98 3.06 -17.30
C LEU A 57 -0.79 2.31 -17.94
N ALA A 58 -0.15 1.40 -17.22
CA ALA A 58 0.95 0.60 -17.76
C ALA A 58 0.49 -0.27 -18.95
N ASN A 59 -0.73 -0.84 -18.89
CA ASN A 59 -1.31 -1.56 -20.02
C ASN A 59 -1.64 -0.64 -21.21
N GLY A 60 -2.04 0.61 -20.94
CA GLY A 60 -2.26 1.65 -21.95
C GLY A 60 -0.98 2.25 -22.56
N GLY A 61 0.20 1.69 -22.27
CA GLY A 61 1.49 2.14 -22.81
C GLY A 61 2.25 3.13 -21.92
N TRP A 62 1.66 3.58 -20.81
CA TRP A 62 2.30 4.50 -19.87
C TRP A 62 3.18 3.74 -18.87
N SER A 63 4.32 3.24 -19.34
CA SER A 63 5.25 2.43 -18.54
C SER A 63 5.81 3.16 -17.31
N SER A 64 5.86 4.50 -17.33
CA SER A 64 6.26 5.33 -16.19
C SER A 64 5.33 5.15 -14.98
N ALA A 65 4.04 4.86 -15.19
CA ALA A 65 3.10 4.58 -14.10
C ALA A 65 3.50 3.30 -13.33
N GLY A 66 4.03 2.30 -14.02
CA GLY A 66 4.54 1.09 -13.38
C GLY A 66 5.76 1.37 -12.49
N TRP A 67 6.69 2.20 -12.96
CA TRP A 67 7.85 2.62 -12.16
C TRP A 67 7.45 3.48 -10.95
N ALA A 68 6.48 4.38 -11.13
CA ALA A 68 5.93 5.17 -10.03
C ALA A 68 5.33 4.25 -8.94
N TYR A 69 4.58 3.22 -9.35
CA TYR A 69 4.04 2.24 -8.40
C TYR A 69 5.12 1.39 -7.72
N ALA A 70 6.16 1.00 -8.44
CA ALA A 70 7.27 0.25 -7.86
C ALA A 70 8.01 1.06 -6.78
N PHE A 71 8.29 2.34 -7.06
CA PHE A 71 8.88 3.24 -6.08
C PHE A 71 7.96 3.45 -4.87
N TYR A 72 6.68 3.72 -5.12
CA TYR A 72 5.66 3.84 -4.08
C TYR A 72 5.59 2.60 -3.17
N SER A 73 5.60 1.39 -3.76
CA SER A 73 5.59 0.13 -3.03
C SER A 73 6.83 -0.05 -2.16
N ALA A 74 8.01 0.35 -2.66
CA ALA A 74 9.25 0.32 -1.87
C ALA A 74 9.18 1.27 -0.67
N CYS A 75 8.68 2.50 -0.86
CA CYS A 75 8.46 3.45 0.22
C CYS A 75 7.49 2.91 1.28
N ASN A 76 6.37 2.32 0.86
CA ASN A 76 5.41 1.71 1.78
C ASN A 76 6.01 0.52 2.54
N GLY A 77 6.83 -0.30 1.88
CA GLY A 77 7.55 -1.39 2.53
C GLY A 77 8.48 -0.89 3.65
N VAL A 78 9.27 0.16 3.38
CA VAL A 78 10.13 0.79 4.39
C VAL A 78 9.31 1.41 5.52
N ALA A 79 8.25 2.15 5.19
CA ALA A 79 7.37 2.76 6.17
C ALA A 79 6.74 1.69 7.08
N GLY A 80 6.12 0.68 6.50
CA GLY A 80 5.51 -0.42 7.25
C GLY A 80 6.51 -1.18 8.11
N TRP A 81 7.70 -1.48 7.58
CA TRP A 81 8.77 -2.10 8.36
C TRP A 81 9.20 -1.26 9.57
N THR A 82 9.32 0.06 9.42
CA THR A 82 9.67 0.95 10.55
C THR A 82 8.55 1.07 11.58
N MET A 83 7.28 1.02 11.15
CA MET A 83 6.14 1.03 12.06
C MET A 83 6.04 -0.28 12.82
N LEU A 84 6.19 -1.42 12.15
CA LEU A 84 6.11 -2.74 12.78
C LEU A 84 7.21 -2.93 13.82
N ARG A 85 8.46 -2.54 13.53
CA ARG A 85 9.56 -2.60 14.51
C ARG A 85 9.40 -1.72 15.74
N ARG A 86 8.52 -0.72 15.70
CA ARG A 86 8.24 0.20 16.82
C ARG A 86 6.94 -0.14 17.54
N ALA A 87 6.23 -1.19 17.10
CA ALA A 87 5.05 -1.72 17.77
C ALA A 87 5.39 -2.74 18.86
N GLU A 88 6.62 -3.26 18.87
CA GLU A 88 7.23 -4.14 19.88
C GLU A 88 7.84 -3.32 21.03
#